data_AF-A0A854QEG1-F1
#
_entry.id   AF-A0A854QEG1-F1
#
_cell.length_a   1.000
_cell.length_b   1.000
_cell.length_c   1.000
_cell.angle_alpha   90.00
_cell.angle_beta   90.00
_cell.angle_gamma   90.00
#
_symmetry.space_group_name_H-M   'P 1'
#
loop_
_entity.id
_entity.type
_entity.pdbx_description
1 polymer ?
#
loop_
_entity_poly.entity_id
_entity_poly.type
_entity_poly.pdbx_seq_one_letter_code
_entity_poly.pdbx_strand_id
1 'polypeptide(L)'
;MEAVHGNLSHAMRDNYNEHGVDEYYRKVAATYRNPFYSGIKKVIWTFMNRWWEAEGRDMFSQEEKGDKKNLKVLDMAAGSGEGTLCLLEWVRTGSTNASAEATSSASQPNLSVPDPLAILRSTALSAPARQAFVPPNVRRPVVPRKPTASAKGNSKRKQVFGSMIPPRLPEGFEIDVIATDPYTSPAYKERTSRFCHSLSFTDLAQGLLPPISAETSSRSGDPYNNPEPIWDIIICSFALHLVTNPSELFALLYELSGKARWLIVVAPHKKPEIKETWGWARWDIASWTAVGEARLYGGGKPKGDADDEETELEIVRDKVKLRLYRSNAF
;
A
#
# COMPACT_ATOMS: atom_id res chain seq x y z
N MET A 1 14.41 6.68 35.35
CA MET A 1 13.32 7.24 34.52
C MET A 1 12.49 6.06 34.06
N GLU A 2 11.20 6.04 34.40
CA GLU A 2 10.30 4.98 33.95
C GLU A 2 10.14 5.07 32.42
N ALA A 3 10.47 3.98 31.73
CA ALA A 3 10.26 3.87 30.30
C ALA A 3 8.74 3.77 30.05
N VAL A 4 8.17 4.78 29.40
CA VAL A 4 6.76 4.73 29.01
C VAL A 4 6.65 3.84 27.77
N HIS A 5 5.80 2.82 27.87
CA HIS A 5 5.62 1.82 26.82
C HIS A 5 4.51 2.27 25.86
N GLY A 6 4.84 2.47 24.58
CA GLY A 6 3.87 2.86 23.55
C GLY A 6 3.59 4.38 23.49
N ASN A 7 2.45 4.77 22.93
CA ASN A 7 2.11 6.18 22.72
C ASN A 7 1.64 6.85 24.03
N LEU A 8 2.09 8.08 24.31
CA LEU A 8 1.71 8.86 25.52
C LEU A 8 0.22 9.24 25.55
N SER A 9 -0.39 9.45 24.38
CA SER A 9 -1.82 9.66 24.15
C SER A 9 -2.28 8.90 22.90
N HIS A 10 -3.59 8.59 22.81
CA HIS A 10 -4.22 8.04 21.61
C HIS A 10 -4.18 9.01 20.41
N ALA A 11 -4.09 10.32 20.65
CA ALA A 11 -4.02 11.33 19.60
C ALA A 11 -2.56 11.83 19.42
N MET A 12 -1.90 11.36 18.37
CA MET A 12 -0.49 11.71 18.08
C MET A 12 -0.25 13.22 17.94
N ARG A 13 -1.24 13.97 17.47
CA ARG A 13 -1.14 15.43 17.33
C ARG A 13 -1.04 16.12 18.68
N ASP A 14 -1.73 15.62 19.69
CA ASP A 14 -1.70 16.21 21.03
C ASP A 14 -0.32 15.98 21.66
N ASN A 15 0.25 14.78 21.46
CA ASN A 15 1.61 14.46 21.90
C ASN A 15 2.66 15.44 21.32
N TYR A 16 2.56 15.76 20.03
CA TYR A 16 3.49 16.68 19.38
C TYR A 16 3.28 18.13 19.82
N ASN A 17 2.03 18.54 20.08
CA ASN A 17 1.74 19.89 20.56
C ASN A 17 2.23 20.10 22.00
N GLU A 18 2.13 19.07 22.85
CA GLU A 18 2.51 19.17 24.27
C GLU A 18 4.02 19.08 24.49
N HIS A 19 4.70 18.16 23.81
CA HIS A 19 6.12 17.88 24.05
C HIS A 19 7.03 18.33 22.89
N GLY A 20 6.48 18.59 21.72
CA GLY A 20 7.27 18.65 20.48
C GLY A 20 7.65 17.26 19.98
N VAL A 21 7.99 17.16 18.69
CA VAL A 21 8.32 15.89 18.02
C VAL A 21 9.56 15.24 18.64
N ASP A 22 10.62 16.02 18.87
CA ASP A 22 11.89 15.51 19.40
C ASP A 22 11.74 14.93 20.81
N GLU A 23 11.06 15.63 21.72
CA GLU A 23 10.89 15.15 23.09
C GLU A 23 9.94 13.96 23.15
N TYR A 24 8.88 13.95 22.33
CA TYR A 24 7.99 12.79 22.23
C TYR A 24 8.78 11.53 21.87
N TYR A 25 9.51 11.57 20.77
CA TYR A 25 10.26 10.39 20.33
C TYR A 25 11.42 10.06 21.27
N ARG A 26 12.04 11.03 21.94
CA ARG A 26 13.02 10.75 23.00
C ARG A 26 12.45 9.84 24.09
N LYS A 27 11.16 9.97 24.43
CA LYS A 27 10.51 9.17 25.47
C LYS A 27 10.07 7.79 24.98
N VAL A 28 9.60 7.68 23.73
CA VAL A 28 8.91 6.45 23.26
C VAL A 28 9.56 5.74 22.08
N ALA A 29 10.64 6.28 21.50
CA ALA A 29 11.20 5.79 20.23
C ALA A 29 11.53 4.29 20.22
N ALA A 30 12.03 3.74 21.33
CA ALA A 30 12.40 2.33 21.43
C ALA A 30 11.19 1.38 21.40
N THR A 31 10.01 1.84 21.82
CA THR A 31 8.78 1.02 21.91
C THR A 31 7.69 1.51 20.96
N TYR A 32 7.97 2.51 20.12
CA TYR A 32 7.00 3.12 19.22
C TYR A 32 6.31 2.07 18.34
N ARG A 33 5.00 2.19 18.19
CA ARG A 33 4.17 1.38 17.29
C ARG A 33 3.09 2.27 16.70
N ASN A 34 2.90 2.21 15.39
CA ASN A 34 1.82 2.93 14.74
C ASN A 34 0.49 2.18 14.96
N PRO A 35 -0.53 2.81 15.58
CA PRO A 35 -1.81 2.17 15.87
C PRO A 35 -2.63 1.86 14.60
N PHE A 36 -2.27 2.44 13.46
CA PHE A 36 -2.96 2.25 12.18
C PHE A 36 -2.33 1.19 11.28
N TYR A 37 -1.53 0.26 11.84
CA TYR A 37 -0.85 -0.79 11.08
C TYR A 37 -1.79 -1.59 10.15
N SER A 38 -3.01 -1.91 10.60
CA SER A 38 -3.99 -2.62 9.75
C SER A 38 -4.39 -1.84 8.50
N GLY A 39 -4.61 -0.54 8.64
CA GLY A 39 -4.95 0.36 7.53
C GLY A 39 -3.76 0.57 6.60
N ILE A 40 -2.55 0.75 7.15
CA ILE A 40 -1.29 0.84 6.39
C ILE A 40 -1.11 -0.39 5.52
N LYS A 41 -1.28 -1.59 6.09
CA LYS A 41 -1.21 -2.85 5.35
C LYS A 41 -2.21 -2.89 4.20
N LYS A 42 -3.47 -2.57 4.47
CA LYS A 42 -4.53 -2.59 3.46
C LYS A 42 -4.22 -1.66 2.30
N VAL A 43 -3.81 -0.42 2.56
CA VAL A 43 -3.50 0.53 1.48
C VAL A 43 -2.24 0.15 0.71
N ILE A 44 -1.16 -0.29 1.38
CA ILE A 44 0.09 -0.71 0.73
C ILE A 44 -0.15 -1.95 -0.15
N TRP A 45 -0.85 -2.97 0.36
CA TRP A 45 -1.13 -4.17 -0.41
C TRP A 45 -2.01 -3.89 -1.63
N THR A 46 -3.03 -3.06 -1.46
CA THR A 46 -3.88 -2.64 -2.57
C THR A 46 -3.06 -1.90 -3.64
N PHE A 47 -2.14 -1.02 -3.23
CA PHE A 47 -1.22 -0.36 -4.15
C PHE A 47 -0.28 -1.37 -4.85
N MET A 48 0.37 -2.26 -4.09
CA MET A 48 1.35 -3.20 -4.65
C MET A 48 0.70 -4.16 -5.65
N ASN A 49 -0.53 -4.61 -5.40
CA ASN A 49 -1.31 -5.39 -6.36
C ASN A 49 -1.51 -4.61 -7.67
N ARG A 50 -1.93 -3.36 -7.55
CA ARG A 50 -2.20 -2.52 -8.71
C ARG A 50 -0.93 -2.18 -9.50
N TRP A 51 0.15 -1.83 -8.79
CA TRP A 51 1.46 -1.59 -9.40
C TRP A 51 2.01 -2.83 -10.10
N TRP A 52 1.85 -4.01 -9.50
CA TRP A 52 2.29 -5.27 -10.12
C TRP A 52 1.55 -5.53 -11.44
N GLU A 53 0.24 -5.33 -11.47
CA GLU A 53 -0.55 -5.49 -12.70
C GLU A 53 -0.20 -4.47 -13.78
N ALA A 54 0.14 -3.24 -13.38
CA ALA A 54 0.35 -2.14 -14.32
C ALA A 54 1.79 -2.06 -14.86
N GLU A 55 2.79 -2.39 -14.04
CA GLU A 55 4.20 -2.28 -14.42
C GLU A 55 5.03 -3.47 -13.94
N GLY A 56 4.82 -3.92 -12.69
CA GLY A 56 5.71 -4.90 -12.04
C GLY A 56 5.81 -6.22 -12.79
N ARG A 57 4.70 -6.72 -13.33
CA ARG A 57 4.69 -7.96 -14.12
C ARG A 57 5.66 -7.86 -15.29
N ASP A 58 5.52 -6.85 -16.15
CA ASP A 58 6.37 -6.74 -17.34
C ASP A 58 7.83 -6.46 -16.96
N MET A 59 8.05 -5.68 -15.90
CA MET A 59 9.40 -5.36 -15.41
C MET A 59 10.17 -6.55 -14.84
N PHE A 60 9.48 -7.56 -14.29
CA PHE A 60 10.10 -8.67 -13.58
C PHE A 60 9.73 -10.06 -14.15
N SER A 61 9.03 -10.14 -15.29
CA SER A 61 8.71 -11.41 -15.98
C SER A 61 9.77 -11.85 -17.00
N GLN A 62 10.72 -10.98 -17.36
CA GLN A 62 11.75 -11.31 -18.35
C GLN A 62 12.92 -12.05 -17.66
N GLU A 63 12.98 -13.37 -17.85
CA GLU A 63 14.07 -14.27 -17.40
C GLU A 63 15.36 -14.15 -18.23
N GLU A 64 15.59 -13.03 -18.94
CA GLU A 64 16.78 -12.93 -19.79
C GLU A 64 18.06 -12.77 -18.95
N LYS A 65 18.70 -13.92 -18.75
CA LYS A 65 20.13 -14.17 -18.44
C LYS A 65 20.96 -12.91 -18.18
N GLY A 66 21.09 -12.54 -16.92
CA GLY A 66 22.17 -11.67 -16.50
C GLY A 66 22.10 -11.30 -15.03
N ASP A 67 21.05 -10.58 -14.63
CA ASP A 67 20.92 -10.07 -13.26
C ASP A 67 19.52 -10.32 -12.72
N LYS A 68 19.45 -10.88 -11.51
CA LYS A 68 18.22 -10.81 -10.71
C LYS A 68 17.98 -9.33 -10.39
N LYS A 69 16.98 -8.73 -11.04
CA LYS A 69 16.55 -7.39 -10.70
C LYS A 69 15.69 -7.46 -9.44
N ASN A 70 16.12 -6.76 -8.39
CA ASN A 70 15.34 -6.60 -7.17
C ASN A 70 14.60 -5.26 -7.22
N LEU A 71 13.38 -5.20 -6.66
CA LEU A 71 12.66 -3.94 -6.50
C LEU A 71 13.30 -3.14 -5.37
N LYS A 72 13.86 -1.97 -5.67
CA LYS A 72 14.58 -1.13 -4.71
C LYS A 72 13.61 -0.17 -4.02
N VAL A 73 13.44 -0.33 -2.71
CA VAL A 73 12.50 0.46 -1.92
C VAL A 73 13.20 1.17 -0.77
N LEU A 74 12.95 2.47 -0.66
CA LEU A 74 13.31 3.28 0.51
C LEU A 74 12.08 3.48 1.38
N ASP A 75 12.07 2.90 2.58
CA ASP A 75 11.09 3.22 3.64
C ASP A 75 11.62 4.44 4.43
N MET A 76 11.19 5.62 4.03
CA MET A 76 11.62 6.90 4.58
C MET A 76 10.78 7.29 5.79
N ALA A 77 11.46 7.63 6.90
CA ALA A 77 10.83 7.84 8.21
C ALA A 77 9.98 6.61 8.58
N ALA A 78 10.65 5.46 8.61
CA ALA A 78 10.05 4.13 8.65
C ALA A 78 9.29 3.82 9.95
N GLY A 79 9.42 4.65 11.00
CA GLY A 79 8.80 4.38 12.28
C GLY A 79 9.33 3.05 12.85
N SER A 80 8.42 2.15 13.26
CA SER A 80 8.83 0.82 13.73
C SER A 80 8.89 -0.22 12.61
N GLY A 81 8.77 0.20 11.35
CA GLY A 81 8.87 -0.65 10.16
C GLY A 81 7.54 -1.15 9.63
N GLU A 82 6.44 -0.43 9.89
CA GLU A 82 5.12 -0.78 9.38
C GLU A 82 5.10 -0.94 7.85
N GLY A 83 5.70 0.01 7.11
CA GLY A 83 5.82 -0.04 5.66
C GLY A 83 6.62 -1.26 5.19
N THR A 84 7.85 -1.40 5.70
CA THR A 84 8.73 -2.55 5.47
C THR A 84 8.02 -3.89 5.67
N LEU A 85 7.36 -4.09 6.81
CA LEU A 85 6.69 -5.36 7.12
C LEU A 85 5.56 -5.66 6.13
N CYS A 86 4.79 -4.63 5.74
CA CYS A 86 3.72 -4.81 4.77
C CYS A 86 4.25 -5.29 3.41
N LEU A 87 5.37 -4.72 2.94
CA LEU A 87 6.01 -5.13 1.68
C LEU A 87 6.57 -6.55 1.77
N LEU A 88 7.32 -6.86 2.82
CA LEU A 88 7.92 -8.20 2.99
C LEU A 88 6.85 -9.29 3.11
N GLU A 89 5.75 -9.00 3.81
CA GLU A 89 4.63 -9.92 3.91
C GLU A 89 3.92 -10.09 2.56
N TRP A 90 3.72 -9.00 1.80
CA TRP A 90 3.12 -9.05 0.47
C TRP A 90 3.91 -9.97 -0.47
N VAL A 91 5.25 -9.84 -0.50
CA VAL A 91 6.13 -10.72 -1.28
C VAL A 91 5.98 -12.17 -0.85
N ARG A 92 6.12 -12.44 0.46
CA ARG A 92 6.04 -13.79 1.02
C ARG A 92 4.74 -14.48 0.61
N THR A 93 3.61 -13.79 0.73
CA THR A 93 2.30 -14.33 0.34
C THR A 93 2.20 -14.56 -1.16
N GLY A 94 2.70 -13.63 -1.99
CA GLY A 94 2.74 -13.79 -3.45
C GLY A 94 3.62 -14.96 -3.92
N SER A 95 4.73 -15.23 -3.22
CA SER A 95 5.63 -16.37 -3.48
C SER A 95 5.03 -17.70 -3.02
N THR A 96 4.34 -17.75 -1.87
CA THR A 96 3.68 -18.99 -1.41
C THR A 96 2.55 -19.43 -2.34
N ASN A 97 1.83 -18.47 -2.92
CA ASN A 97 0.79 -18.76 -3.91
C ASN A 97 1.36 -19.41 -5.18
N ALA A 98 2.63 -19.16 -5.52
CA ALA A 98 3.29 -19.81 -6.65
C ALA A 98 3.57 -21.31 -6.40
N SER A 99 3.87 -21.67 -5.15
CA SER A 99 4.30 -23.04 -4.77
C SER A 99 3.12 -24.00 -4.60
N ALA A 100 1.97 -23.53 -4.11
CA ALA A 100 0.81 -24.37 -3.81
C ALA A 100 0.11 -24.96 -5.04
N GLU A 101 0.10 -24.27 -6.19
CA GLU A 101 -0.46 -24.80 -7.43
C GLU A 101 0.47 -25.79 -8.13
N ALA A 102 1.79 -25.63 -8.00
CA ALA A 102 2.78 -26.54 -8.61
C ALA A 102 2.69 -27.97 -8.03
N THR A 103 2.16 -28.14 -6.83
CA THR A 103 1.92 -29.45 -6.21
C THR A 103 0.54 -30.05 -6.55
N SER A 104 -0.36 -29.28 -7.16
CA SER A 104 -1.71 -29.73 -7.53
C SER A 104 -1.79 -30.39 -8.92
N SER A 105 -0.70 -30.36 -9.70
CA SER A 105 -0.58 -31.03 -11.00
C SER A 105 0.03 -32.44 -10.94
N ALA A 106 0.19 -33.03 -9.75
CA ALA A 106 0.56 -34.44 -9.59
C ALA A 106 -0.70 -35.33 -9.56
N SER A 107 -1.12 -35.77 -10.74
CA SER A 107 -1.87 -37.00 -11.04
C SER A 107 -2.62 -37.67 -9.86
N GLN A 108 -3.93 -37.42 -9.76
CA GLN A 108 -4.83 -38.37 -9.09
C GLN A 108 -5.10 -39.58 -10.02
N PRO A 109 -4.85 -40.83 -9.59
CA PRO A 109 -5.48 -41.97 -10.20
C PRO A 109 -6.96 -41.98 -9.79
N ASN A 110 -7.81 -41.86 -10.79
CA ASN A 110 -9.26 -41.95 -10.70
C ASN A 110 -9.64 -43.38 -10.24
N LEU A 111 -9.99 -43.57 -8.97
CA LEU A 111 -10.61 -44.79 -8.47
C LEU A 111 -11.98 -44.47 -7.88
N SER A 112 -13.00 -44.67 -8.71
CA SER A 112 -14.40 -44.69 -8.33
C SER A 112 -14.68 -45.86 -7.39
N VAL A 113 -15.05 -45.56 -6.15
CA VAL A 113 -15.72 -46.50 -5.23
C VAL A 113 -17.10 -45.92 -4.93
N PRO A 114 -18.20 -46.67 -5.18
CA PRO A 114 -19.55 -46.22 -4.85
C PRO A 114 -19.81 -46.30 -3.34
N ASP A 115 -20.42 -45.24 -2.82
CA ASP A 115 -20.88 -45.07 -1.43
C ASP A 115 -22.03 -46.07 -1.10
N PRO A 116 -21.87 -46.97 -0.12
CA PRO A 116 -22.86 -47.99 0.20
C PRO A 116 -23.99 -47.54 1.14
N LEU A 117 -24.19 -46.24 1.44
CA LEU A 117 -25.22 -45.80 2.41
C LEU A 117 -26.33 -44.88 1.88
N ALA A 118 -26.52 -44.79 0.56
CA ALA A 118 -27.60 -43.99 -0.04
C ALA A 118 -29.01 -44.63 -0.04
N ILE A 119 -29.21 -45.81 0.58
CA ILE A 119 -30.46 -46.60 0.45
C ILE A 119 -31.34 -46.56 1.72
N LEU A 120 -31.33 -45.47 2.51
CA LEU A 120 -32.21 -45.38 3.70
C LEU A 120 -32.80 -43.99 3.97
N ARG A 121 -33.20 -43.24 2.93
CA ARG A 121 -34.02 -42.03 3.13
C ARG A 121 -35.09 -41.83 2.06
N SER A 122 -36.12 -42.66 2.11
CA SER A 122 -37.43 -42.32 1.55
C SER A 122 -38.52 -43.14 2.24
N THR A 123 -39.29 -42.49 3.11
CA THR A 123 -40.75 -42.69 3.32
C THR A 123 -41.20 -41.93 4.57
N ALA A 124 -42.01 -40.88 4.39
CA ALA A 124 -43.16 -40.55 5.24
C ALA A 124 -43.91 -39.33 4.67
N LEU A 125 -45.24 -39.48 4.58
CA LEU A 125 -46.24 -38.61 3.96
C LEU A 125 -46.81 -37.54 4.91
N SER A 126 -47.34 -36.45 4.32
CA SER A 126 -48.62 -35.76 4.65
C SER A 126 -48.84 -35.21 6.08
N ALA A 127 -48.73 -33.90 6.38
CA ALA A 127 -49.72 -32.79 6.22
C ALA A 127 -50.07 -32.19 7.62
N PRO A 128 -50.77 -31.03 7.82
CA PRO A 128 -50.95 -29.82 6.99
C PRO A 128 -50.62 -28.48 7.74
N ALA A 129 -50.89 -27.39 7.04
CA ALA A 129 -50.56 -25.98 7.26
C ALA A 129 -51.06 -25.27 8.54
N ARG A 130 -50.32 -24.21 8.93
CA ARG A 130 -50.90 -22.99 9.53
C ARG A 130 -50.41 -21.76 8.75
N GLN A 131 -51.37 -21.01 8.21
CA GLN A 131 -51.16 -19.74 7.53
C GLN A 131 -51.07 -18.61 8.56
N ALA A 132 -50.05 -17.76 8.43
CA ALA A 132 -49.97 -16.50 9.17
C ALA A 132 -50.82 -15.43 8.45
N PHE A 133 -51.73 -14.84 9.22
CA PHE A 133 -52.65 -13.77 8.86
C PHE A 133 -51.89 -12.45 8.60
N VAL A 134 -52.02 -11.88 7.40
CA VAL A 134 -51.50 -10.54 7.04
C VAL A 134 -52.67 -9.68 6.54
N PRO A 135 -52.96 -8.50 7.16
CA PRO A 135 -54.07 -7.64 6.77
C PRO A 135 -53.92 -7.05 5.35
N PRO A 136 -55.03 -6.80 4.63
CA PRO A 136 -55.01 -6.17 3.32
C PRO A 136 -55.02 -4.63 3.43
N ASN A 137 -54.43 -3.99 2.41
CA ASN A 137 -54.39 -2.54 2.09
C ASN A 137 -53.20 -1.73 2.62
N VAL A 138 -52.15 -1.61 1.79
CA VAL A 138 -51.83 -0.38 1.03
C VAL A 138 -50.99 -0.79 -0.19
N ARG A 139 -51.61 -0.97 -1.37
CA ARG A 139 -50.89 -1.10 -2.66
C ARG A 139 -50.98 0.25 -3.39
N ARG A 140 -49.84 0.92 -3.59
CA ARG A 140 -49.64 1.85 -4.71
C ARG A 140 -48.85 1.10 -5.81
N PRO A 141 -49.19 1.24 -7.09
CA PRO A 141 -48.50 0.55 -8.17
C PRO A 141 -47.13 1.19 -8.41
N VAL A 142 -46.05 0.44 -8.19
CA VAL A 142 -44.71 0.78 -8.68
C VAL A 142 -44.60 0.22 -10.09
N VAL A 143 -44.51 1.13 -11.07
CA VAL A 143 -44.21 0.82 -12.47
C VAL A 143 -42.79 0.23 -12.55
N PRO A 144 -42.55 -0.87 -13.28
CA PRO A 144 -41.20 -1.41 -13.44
C PRO A 144 -40.37 -0.46 -14.31
N ARG A 145 -39.40 0.23 -13.70
CA ARG A 145 -38.38 0.97 -14.44
C ARG A 145 -37.47 -0.02 -15.17
N LYS A 146 -37.41 0.12 -16.50
CA LYS A 146 -36.40 -0.52 -17.36
C LYS A 146 -35.00 -0.29 -16.79
N PRO A 147 -34.09 -1.28 -16.85
CA PRO A 147 -32.71 -1.10 -16.41
C PRO A 147 -32.02 -0.07 -17.32
N THR A 148 -31.67 1.07 -16.74
CA THR A 148 -30.81 2.09 -17.38
C THR A 148 -29.38 1.57 -17.46
N ALA A 149 -28.72 1.82 -18.59
CA ALA A 149 -27.40 1.35 -18.96
C ALA A 149 -26.22 1.99 -18.18
N SER A 150 -26.33 2.15 -16.86
CA SER A 150 -25.29 2.75 -16.00
C SER A 150 -24.48 1.73 -15.18
N ALA A 151 -24.76 0.43 -15.29
CA ALA A 151 -24.08 -0.61 -14.50
C ALA A 151 -22.67 -1.01 -15.00
N LYS A 152 -22.21 -0.52 -16.16
CA LYS A 152 -20.92 -0.92 -16.75
C LYS A 152 -19.68 -0.23 -16.15
N GLY A 153 -19.84 0.88 -15.41
CA GLY A 153 -18.72 1.61 -14.81
C GLY A 153 -18.24 1.02 -13.47
N ASN A 154 -19.15 0.45 -12.68
CA ASN A 154 -18.86 0.05 -11.29
C ASN A 154 -18.15 -1.31 -11.16
N SER A 155 -18.22 -2.19 -12.17
CA SER A 155 -17.58 -3.51 -12.08
C SER A 155 -16.06 -3.45 -12.20
N LYS A 156 -15.54 -2.55 -13.07
CA LYS A 156 -14.09 -2.36 -13.21
C LYS A 156 -13.46 -1.77 -11.95
N ARG A 157 -14.12 -0.81 -11.29
CA ARG A 157 -13.62 -0.18 -10.04
C ARG A 157 -13.53 -1.17 -8.88
N LYS A 158 -14.55 -2.04 -8.72
CA LYS A 158 -14.49 -3.14 -7.72
C LYS A 158 -13.41 -4.17 -8.04
N GLN A 159 -13.05 -4.38 -9.31
CA GLN A 159 -11.93 -5.24 -9.67
C GLN A 159 -10.58 -4.64 -9.29
N VAL A 160 -10.37 -3.33 -9.54
CA VAL A 160 -9.06 -2.69 -9.31
C VAL A 160 -8.64 -2.65 -7.83
N PHE A 161 -9.59 -2.46 -6.91
CA PHE A 161 -9.28 -2.29 -5.48
C PHE A 161 -9.88 -3.39 -4.58
N GLY A 162 -10.44 -4.46 -5.17
CA GLY A 162 -11.23 -5.46 -4.45
C GLY A 162 -10.44 -6.65 -3.91
N SER A 163 -9.29 -7.00 -4.50
CA SER A 163 -8.47 -8.12 -4.02
C SER A 163 -7.38 -7.64 -3.07
N MET A 164 -7.44 -8.12 -1.83
CA MET A 164 -6.35 -8.02 -0.85
C MET A 164 -5.35 -9.18 -0.96
N ILE A 165 -5.53 -10.09 -1.92
CA ILE A 165 -4.66 -11.24 -2.09
C ILE A 165 -3.55 -10.84 -3.07
N PRO A 166 -2.26 -10.93 -2.68
CA PRO A 166 -1.15 -10.69 -3.57
C PRO A 166 -1.18 -11.60 -4.81
N PRO A 167 -0.85 -11.08 -6.00
CA PRO A 167 -0.73 -11.90 -7.20
C PRO A 167 0.40 -12.92 -7.06
N ARG A 168 0.40 -13.94 -7.92
CA ARG A 168 1.53 -14.87 -8.03
C ARG A 168 2.76 -14.12 -8.54
N LEU A 169 3.84 -14.18 -7.76
CA LEU A 169 5.12 -13.56 -8.10
C LEU A 169 6.06 -14.61 -8.74
N PRO A 170 6.97 -14.20 -9.64
CA PRO A 170 7.95 -15.10 -10.24
C PRO A 170 8.93 -15.62 -9.19
N GLU A 171 9.52 -16.78 -9.46
CA GLU A 171 10.50 -17.38 -8.56
C GLU A 171 11.73 -16.49 -8.41
N GLY A 172 12.16 -16.26 -7.17
CA GLY A 172 13.28 -15.38 -6.88
C GLY A 172 12.98 -13.88 -6.99
N PHE A 173 11.71 -13.46 -7.12
CA PHE A 173 11.35 -12.06 -6.95
C PHE A 173 11.65 -11.60 -5.52
N GLU A 174 12.46 -10.55 -5.39
CA GLU A 174 12.86 -9.97 -4.12
C GLU A 174 12.63 -8.45 -4.11
N ILE A 175 12.27 -7.94 -2.93
CA ILE A 175 12.24 -6.51 -2.65
C ILE A 175 13.41 -6.21 -1.71
N ASP A 176 14.28 -5.29 -2.13
CA ASP A 176 15.34 -4.76 -1.30
C ASP A 176 14.82 -3.49 -0.60
N VAL A 177 14.43 -3.62 0.67
CA VAL A 177 13.92 -2.52 1.49
C VAL A 177 15.03 -1.99 2.39
N ILE A 178 15.41 -0.75 2.17
CA ILE A 178 16.30 0.03 3.05
C ILE A 178 15.47 1.09 3.76
N ALA A 179 15.73 1.30 5.05
CA ALA A 179 14.95 2.21 5.87
C ALA A 179 15.78 3.37 6.43
N THR A 180 15.15 4.52 6.58
CA THR A 180 15.67 5.67 7.32
C THR A 180 14.69 6.10 8.40
N ASP A 181 15.18 6.42 9.59
CA ASP A 181 14.42 7.08 10.64
C ASP A 181 15.37 7.66 11.70
N PRO A 182 15.33 8.98 11.97
CA PRO A 182 16.24 9.62 12.91
C PRO A 182 15.92 9.27 14.37
N TYR A 183 14.74 8.72 14.66
CA TYR A 183 14.28 8.49 16.04
C TYR A 183 14.07 7.01 16.36
N THR A 184 13.35 6.27 15.52
CA THR A 184 12.79 4.95 15.88
C THR A 184 13.61 3.76 15.37
N SER A 185 14.85 4.01 14.95
CA SER A 185 15.80 2.97 14.49
C SER A 185 15.90 1.74 15.43
N PRO A 186 15.90 1.87 16.77
CA PRO A 186 15.88 0.72 17.68
C PRO A 186 14.60 -0.14 17.57
N ALA A 187 13.42 0.50 17.58
CA ALA A 187 12.13 -0.18 17.43
C ALA A 187 11.99 -0.86 16.07
N TYR A 188 12.47 -0.19 15.01
CA TYR A 188 12.54 -0.77 13.66
C TYR A 188 13.38 -2.04 13.64
N LYS A 189 14.60 -1.99 14.19
CA LYS A 189 15.53 -3.13 14.19
C LYS A 189 14.98 -4.31 14.97
N GLU A 190 14.41 -4.06 16.14
CA GLU A 190 13.76 -5.10 16.96
C GLU A 190 12.63 -5.80 16.18
N ARG A 191 11.79 -5.04 15.49
CA ARG A 191 10.57 -5.57 14.86
C ARG A 191 10.81 -6.21 13.49
N THR A 192 11.75 -5.69 12.72
CA THR A 192 12.00 -6.11 11.33
C THR A 192 13.24 -7.00 11.19
N SER A 193 14.08 -7.07 12.22
CA SER A 193 15.43 -7.65 12.17
C SER A 193 16.33 -7.02 11.09
N ARG A 194 16.02 -5.80 10.63
CA ARG A 194 16.76 -5.08 9.60
C ARG A 194 17.38 -3.79 10.14
N PHE A 195 18.42 -3.33 9.47
CA PHE A 195 19.05 -2.05 9.81
C PHE A 195 18.19 -0.87 9.36
N CYS A 196 18.24 0.22 10.13
CA CYS A 196 17.59 1.49 9.82
C CYS A 196 18.64 2.59 9.97
N HIS A 197 18.84 3.38 8.92
CA HIS A 197 19.78 4.49 8.95
C HIS A 197 19.17 5.65 9.72
N SER A 198 19.95 6.26 10.62
CA SER A 198 19.53 7.46 11.36
C SER A 198 19.64 8.73 10.51
N LEU A 199 18.94 8.77 9.39
CA LEU A 199 18.82 9.94 8.51
C LEU A 199 17.48 10.62 8.70
N SER A 200 17.51 11.94 8.86
CA SER A 200 16.36 12.83 8.97
C SER A 200 15.89 13.33 7.59
N PHE A 201 14.72 13.97 7.54
CA PHE A 201 14.29 14.67 6.32
C PHE A 201 15.27 15.75 5.87
N THR A 202 15.97 16.41 6.80
CA THR A 202 16.99 17.42 6.46
C THR A 202 18.18 16.78 5.76
N ASP A 203 18.64 15.61 6.23
CA ASP A 203 19.74 14.87 5.61
C ASP A 203 19.36 14.44 4.19
N LEU A 204 18.15 13.90 4.03
CA LEU A 204 17.63 13.47 2.73
C LEU A 204 17.48 14.65 1.75
N ALA A 205 17.04 15.81 2.22
CA ALA A 205 16.95 17.03 1.42
C ALA A 205 18.31 17.59 1.00
N GLN A 206 19.39 17.21 1.70
CA GLN A 206 20.78 17.53 1.33
C GLN A 206 21.40 16.47 0.39
N GLY A 207 20.59 15.52 -0.06
CA GLY A 207 20.99 14.46 -0.98
C GLY A 207 21.65 13.26 -0.31
N LEU A 208 21.73 13.23 1.02
CA LEU A 208 22.27 12.08 1.75
C LEU A 208 21.28 10.91 1.66
N LEU A 209 21.64 9.86 0.93
CA LEU A 209 20.84 8.64 0.83
C LEU A 209 21.63 7.43 1.34
N PRO A 210 20.92 6.42 1.89
CA PRO A 210 21.53 5.12 2.15
C PRO A 210 22.14 4.52 0.87
N PRO A 211 23.28 3.82 0.98
CA PRO A 211 23.84 3.11 -0.16
C PRO A 211 22.89 2.00 -0.58
N ILE A 212 22.57 1.92 -1.87
CA ILE A 212 21.92 0.74 -2.45
C ILE A 212 22.99 -0.34 -2.61
N SER A 213 22.68 -1.57 -2.21
CA SER A 213 23.59 -2.73 -2.20
C SER A 213 24.55 -2.75 -3.40
N ALA A 214 25.85 -2.88 -3.10
CA ALA A 214 26.99 -2.68 -4.00
C ALA A 214 27.03 -3.57 -5.26
N GLU A 215 26.16 -4.58 -5.35
CA GLU A 215 26.09 -5.49 -6.49
C GLU A 215 25.62 -4.81 -7.78
N THR A 216 24.99 -3.63 -7.71
CA THR A 216 24.56 -2.88 -8.90
C THR A 216 25.52 -1.77 -9.34
N SER A 217 26.56 -1.46 -8.56
CA SER A 217 27.50 -0.36 -8.83
C SER A 217 28.68 -0.76 -9.73
N SER A 218 28.88 -2.06 -9.97
CA SER A 218 30.10 -2.59 -10.60
C SER A 218 30.12 -2.55 -12.14
N ARG A 219 29.15 -1.89 -12.79
CA ARG A 219 28.97 -2.00 -14.26
C ARG A 219 29.53 -0.84 -15.09
N SER A 220 29.88 0.29 -14.48
CA SER A 220 30.71 1.30 -15.13
C SER A 220 32.12 1.23 -14.52
N GLY A 221 33.08 0.70 -15.27
CA GLY A 221 34.51 0.81 -14.95
C GLY A 221 35.05 2.25 -15.06
N ASP A 222 34.17 3.24 -14.95
CA ASP A 222 34.44 4.66 -15.03
C ASP A 222 34.29 5.26 -13.62
N PRO A 223 35.39 5.49 -12.88
CA PRO A 223 35.35 6.06 -11.54
C PRO A 223 34.77 7.49 -11.50
N TYR A 224 34.48 8.11 -12.66
CA TYR A 224 33.87 9.42 -12.79
C TYR A 224 32.38 9.38 -13.17
N ASN A 225 31.81 8.19 -13.46
CA ASN A 225 30.40 7.98 -13.78
C ASN A 225 29.82 6.83 -12.95
N ASN A 226 29.76 7.02 -11.63
CA ASN A 226 28.88 6.23 -10.78
C ASN A 226 27.54 6.98 -10.69
N PRO A 227 26.53 6.65 -11.51
CA PRO A 227 25.20 7.22 -11.31
C PRO A 227 24.73 6.86 -9.90
N GLU A 228 24.32 7.88 -9.12
CA GLU A 228 23.67 7.64 -7.84
C GLU A 228 22.53 6.65 -8.05
N PRO A 229 22.38 5.65 -7.18
CA PRO A 229 21.44 4.58 -7.43
C PRO A 229 20.01 5.11 -7.30
N ILE A 230 19.19 4.85 -8.32
CA ILE A 230 17.79 5.29 -8.39
C ILE A 230 16.91 4.28 -7.65
N TRP A 231 16.03 4.77 -6.79
CA TRP A 231 15.01 3.98 -6.11
C TRP A 231 13.81 3.74 -7.02
N ASP A 232 13.25 2.54 -7.00
CA ASP A 232 12.00 2.28 -7.70
C ASP A 232 10.84 2.94 -6.94
N ILE A 233 10.84 2.82 -5.61
CA ILE A 233 9.77 3.34 -4.75
C ILE A 233 10.36 3.98 -3.49
N ILE A 234 9.89 5.18 -3.15
CA ILE A 234 10.01 5.77 -1.81
C ILE A 234 8.64 5.67 -1.13
N ILE A 235 8.61 5.16 0.10
CA ILE A 235 7.41 5.17 0.94
C ILE A 235 7.67 6.10 2.12
N CYS A 236 6.71 6.96 2.44
CA CYS A 236 6.70 7.72 3.68
C CYS A 236 5.36 7.52 4.39
N SER A 237 5.40 6.84 5.53
CA SER A 237 4.19 6.52 6.30
C SER A 237 4.09 7.38 7.55
N PHE A 238 3.00 8.12 7.68
CA PHE A 238 2.64 8.93 8.86
C PHE A 238 3.69 9.97 9.29
N ALA A 239 4.68 10.30 8.47
CA ALA A 239 5.78 11.19 8.86
C ALA A 239 5.94 12.45 8.01
N LEU A 240 5.57 12.43 6.71
CA LEU A 240 5.83 13.58 5.82
C LEU A 240 5.18 14.90 6.30
N HIS A 241 4.09 14.81 7.06
CA HIS A 241 3.38 15.97 7.60
C HIS A 241 4.13 16.67 8.76
N LEU A 242 5.18 16.05 9.28
CA LEU A 242 6.07 16.64 10.28
C LEU A 242 6.95 17.74 9.67
N VAL A 243 7.15 17.74 8.35
CA VAL A 243 7.80 18.85 7.63
C VAL A 243 6.77 19.95 7.42
N THR A 244 6.65 20.84 8.41
CA THR A 244 5.62 21.90 8.41
C THR A 244 6.01 23.11 7.57
N ASN A 245 7.31 23.32 7.33
CA ASN A 245 7.83 24.42 6.51
C ASN A 245 7.74 24.05 5.01
N PRO A 246 6.98 24.81 4.19
CA PRO A 246 6.84 24.52 2.76
C PRO A 246 8.15 24.54 1.98
N SER A 247 9.14 25.36 2.38
CA SER A 247 10.43 25.44 1.70
C SER A 247 11.29 24.20 1.99
N GLU A 248 11.28 23.71 3.23
CA GLU A 248 11.95 22.45 3.59
C GLU A 248 11.28 21.25 2.92
N LEU A 249 9.94 21.23 2.89
CA LEU A 249 9.20 20.20 2.18
C LEU A 249 9.48 20.21 0.68
N PHE A 250 9.56 21.41 0.07
CA PHE A 250 9.97 21.56 -1.32
C PHE A 250 11.38 21.01 -1.54
N ALA A 251 12.36 21.43 -0.74
CA ALA A 251 13.75 20.97 -0.88
C ALA A 251 13.86 19.45 -0.80
N LEU A 252 13.21 18.83 0.19
CA LEU A 252 13.13 17.38 0.34
C LEU A 252 12.54 16.71 -0.91
N LEU A 253 11.34 17.15 -1.32
CA LEU A 253 10.62 16.49 -2.41
C LEU A 253 11.31 16.69 -3.75
N TYR A 254 11.84 17.87 -4.02
CA TYR A 254 12.58 18.16 -5.24
C TYR A 254 13.82 17.29 -5.34
N GLU A 255 14.61 17.18 -4.25
CA GLU A 255 15.79 16.32 -4.20
C GLU A 255 15.43 14.84 -4.45
N LEU A 256 14.40 14.33 -3.77
CA LEU A 256 13.96 12.94 -3.95
C LEU A 256 13.41 12.65 -5.35
N SER A 257 12.88 13.66 -6.06
CA SER A 257 12.33 13.47 -7.41
C SER A 257 13.40 13.05 -8.41
N GLY A 258 14.64 13.51 -8.25
CA GLY A 258 15.77 13.10 -9.09
C GLY A 258 16.29 11.69 -8.79
N LYS A 259 15.84 11.08 -7.68
CA LYS A 259 16.43 9.85 -7.13
C LYS A 259 15.45 8.69 -6.99
N ALA A 260 14.18 8.91 -7.31
CA ALA A 260 13.16 7.85 -7.24
C ALA A 260 12.08 7.98 -8.31
N ARG A 261 11.55 6.85 -8.76
CA ARG A 261 10.48 6.80 -9.77
C ARG A 261 9.11 7.06 -9.15
N TRP A 262 8.84 6.43 -8.02
CA TRP A 262 7.56 6.52 -7.31
C TRP A 262 7.72 7.07 -5.90
N LEU A 263 6.81 7.95 -5.50
CA LEU A 263 6.64 8.39 -4.13
C LEU A 263 5.24 8.00 -3.62
N ILE A 264 5.23 7.30 -2.50
CA ILE A 264 4.02 6.86 -1.81
C ILE A 264 3.91 7.58 -0.48
N VAL A 265 2.83 8.31 -0.28
CA VAL A 265 2.54 9.01 0.97
C VAL A 265 1.34 8.34 1.64
N VAL A 266 1.58 7.69 2.78
CA VAL A 266 0.55 7.05 3.60
C VAL A 266 0.27 7.93 4.81
N ALA A 267 -0.97 8.38 5.00
CA ALA A 267 -1.33 9.30 6.09
C ALA A 267 -2.81 9.14 6.50
N PRO A 268 -3.20 9.54 7.72
CA PRO A 268 -4.61 9.55 8.14
C PRO A 268 -5.37 10.77 7.60
N HIS A 269 -4.68 11.70 6.94
CA HIS A 269 -5.22 12.98 6.48
C HIS A 269 -4.58 13.44 5.17
N LYS A 270 -5.15 14.49 4.56
CA LYS A 270 -4.73 15.01 3.25
C LYS A 270 -3.43 15.84 3.25
N LYS A 271 -2.83 16.13 4.42
CA LYS A 271 -1.57 16.89 4.51
C LYS A 271 -0.33 15.97 4.47
N PRO A 272 0.81 16.45 3.96
CA PRO A 272 0.99 17.76 3.31
C PRO A 272 0.44 17.76 1.87
N GLU A 273 0.25 18.95 1.31
CA GLU A 273 -0.07 19.15 -0.11
C GLU A 273 1.24 19.20 -0.91
N ILE A 274 1.30 18.46 -2.00
CA ILE A 274 2.48 18.38 -2.88
C ILE A 274 2.09 19.02 -4.21
N LYS A 275 2.84 20.03 -4.64
CA LYS A 275 2.61 20.75 -5.90
C LYS A 275 3.30 20.01 -7.04
N GLU A 276 2.70 20.04 -8.23
CA GLU A 276 3.28 19.37 -9.42
C GLU A 276 4.63 19.95 -9.85
N THR A 277 4.86 21.23 -9.55
CA THR A 277 6.14 21.91 -9.79
C THR A 277 7.27 21.44 -8.89
N TRP A 278 7.01 20.54 -7.93
CA TRP A 278 8.01 20.04 -6.96
C TRP A 278 8.65 18.73 -7.42
N GLY A 279 8.60 18.43 -8.72
CA GLY A 279 9.21 17.24 -9.33
C GLY A 279 8.31 15.99 -9.32
N TRP A 280 7.07 16.11 -8.88
CA TRP A 280 6.15 14.99 -8.70
C TRP A 280 4.80 15.23 -9.36
N ALA A 281 4.41 14.38 -10.31
CA ALA A 281 3.06 14.35 -10.86
C ALA A 281 2.14 13.46 -10.00
N ARG A 282 0.94 13.94 -9.68
CA ARG A 282 -0.05 13.08 -9.01
C ARG A 282 -0.48 11.96 -9.97
N TRP A 283 -0.54 10.73 -9.47
CA TRP A 283 -0.93 9.58 -10.28
C TRP A 283 -2.32 9.04 -9.89
N ASP A 284 -3.14 8.77 -10.90
CA ASP A 284 -4.43 8.09 -10.75
C ASP A 284 -4.16 6.58 -10.70
N ILE A 285 -4.50 5.96 -9.58
CA ILE A 285 -4.19 4.54 -9.32
C ILE A 285 -5.16 3.64 -10.11
N ALA A 286 -6.38 4.10 -10.35
CA ALA A 286 -7.39 3.34 -11.06
C ALA A 286 -7.07 3.27 -12.56
N SER A 287 -6.83 4.41 -13.20
CA SER A 287 -6.49 4.44 -14.64
C SER A 287 -5.00 4.17 -14.92
N TRP A 288 -4.14 4.27 -13.90
CA TRP A 288 -2.69 4.22 -14.03
C TRP A 288 -2.14 5.28 -14.99
N THR A 289 -2.58 6.53 -14.81
CA THR A 289 -2.16 7.67 -15.63
C THR A 289 -1.90 8.91 -14.77
N ALA A 290 -1.13 9.86 -15.30
CA ALA A 290 -0.97 11.17 -14.66
C ALA A 290 -2.33 11.88 -14.51
N VAL A 291 -2.55 12.50 -13.37
CA VAL A 291 -3.72 13.35 -13.14
C VAL A 291 -3.42 14.70 -13.78
N GLY A 292 -4.08 15.04 -14.87
CA GLY A 292 -3.93 16.39 -15.46
C GLY A 292 -4.45 17.49 -14.51
N GLU A 293 -3.88 18.70 -14.62
CA GLU A 293 -4.16 19.87 -13.77
C GLU A 293 -5.66 20.14 -13.55
N ALA A 294 -6.50 19.90 -14.56
CA ALA A 294 -7.94 20.18 -14.52
C ALA A 294 -8.73 19.33 -13.51
N ARG A 295 -8.25 18.13 -13.12
CA ARG A 295 -8.96 17.26 -12.17
C ARG A 295 -8.62 17.54 -10.71
N LEU A 296 -7.48 18.16 -10.42
CA LEU A 296 -6.99 18.36 -9.04
C LEU A 296 -7.69 19.51 -8.31
N TYR A 297 -8.07 20.56 -9.04
CA TYR A 297 -8.75 21.75 -8.50
C TYR A 297 -10.25 21.80 -8.84
N GLY A 298 -10.74 20.85 -9.65
CA GLY A 298 -12.16 20.71 -9.96
C GLY A 298 -12.92 20.18 -8.76
N GLY A 299 -13.39 21.08 -7.88
CA GLY A 299 -14.24 20.82 -6.72
C GLY A 299 -15.63 20.26 -7.02
N GLY A 300 -15.74 19.32 -7.97
CA GLY A 300 -16.94 18.54 -8.20
C GLY A 300 -17.13 17.57 -7.03
N LYS A 301 -17.99 17.93 -6.07
CA LYS A 301 -18.46 17.01 -5.03
C LYS A 301 -18.89 15.68 -5.70
N PRO A 302 -18.30 14.53 -5.32
CA PRO A 302 -18.95 13.27 -5.63
C PRO A 302 -20.29 13.27 -4.89
N LYS A 303 -21.36 13.02 -5.63
CA LYS A 303 -22.71 12.91 -5.10
C LYS A 303 -22.90 11.46 -4.66
N GLY A 304 -22.41 11.13 -3.48
CA GLY A 304 -22.45 9.77 -2.90
C GLY A 304 -22.00 9.81 -1.44
N ASP A 305 -22.64 9.03 -0.56
CA ASP A 305 -22.46 9.04 0.88
C ASP A 305 -20.99 8.85 1.32
N ALA A 306 -20.61 9.62 2.35
CA ALA A 306 -19.24 10.06 2.61
C ALA A 306 -18.31 9.07 3.33
N ASP A 307 -18.67 7.79 3.46
CA ASP A 307 -17.94 6.90 4.37
C ASP A 307 -17.02 5.85 3.73
N ASP A 308 -17.10 5.56 2.42
CA ASP A 308 -16.25 4.51 1.80
C ASP A 308 -15.77 4.80 0.36
N GLU A 309 -15.90 6.04 -0.13
CA GLU A 309 -15.48 6.35 -1.49
C GLU A 309 -13.96 6.58 -1.57
N GLU A 310 -13.23 5.52 -1.96
CA GLU A 310 -11.92 5.64 -2.61
C GLU A 310 -12.03 6.58 -3.80
N THR A 311 -11.85 7.89 -3.60
CA THR A 311 -11.72 8.81 -4.73
C THR A 311 -10.61 8.28 -5.63
N GLU A 312 -10.79 8.25 -6.94
CA GLU A 312 -9.91 7.58 -7.94
C GLU A 312 -8.41 7.93 -7.79
N LEU A 313 -8.12 9.03 -7.09
CA LEU A 313 -6.79 9.53 -6.78
C LEU A 313 -6.11 8.87 -5.55
N GLU A 314 -6.85 8.38 -4.55
CA GLU A 314 -6.30 7.82 -3.30
C GLU A 314 -6.95 6.49 -2.89
N ILE A 315 -6.15 5.57 -2.37
CA ILE A 315 -6.65 4.35 -1.72
C ILE A 315 -6.99 4.71 -0.27
N VAL A 316 -8.20 4.37 0.16
CA VAL A 316 -8.69 4.66 1.52
C VAL A 316 -9.14 3.37 2.19
N ARG A 317 -8.50 3.00 3.31
CA ARG A 317 -8.79 1.79 4.10
C ARG A 317 -8.58 2.10 5.58
N ASP A 318 -9.54 1.74 6.43
CA ASP A 318 -9.45 1.89 7.89
C ASP A 318 -8.95 3.29 8.34
N LYS A 319 -9.50 4.37 7.74
CA LYS A 319 -9.10 5.77 7.99
C LYS A 319 -7.65 6.12 7.58
N VAL A 320 -6.96 5.22 6.88
CA VAL A 320 -5.65 5.45 6.27
C VAL A 320 -5.83 5.73 4.79
N LYS A 321 -5.07 6.72 4.29
CA LYS A 321 -5.07 7.15 2.89
C LYS A 321 -3.69 6.92 2.31
N LEU A 322 -3.62 6.38 1.09
CA LEU A 322 -2.40 6.30 0.29
C LEU A 322 -2.54 7.18 -0.95
N ARG A 323 -1.54 8.03 -1.15
CA ARG A 323 -1.41 8.91 -2.31
C ARG A 323 -0.15 8.54 -3.07
N LEU A 324 -0.28 8.38 -4.37
CA LEU A 324 0.76 7.97 -5.30
C LEU A 324 1.18 9.15 -6.18
N TYR A 325 2.49 9.31 -6.33
CA TYR A 325 3.11 10.32 -7.16
C TYR A 325 4.21 9.69 -8.01
N ARG A 326 4.30 10.12 -9.26
CA ARG A 326 5.38 9.72 -10.18
C ARG A 326 6.36 10.88 -10.32
N SER A 327 7.65 10.58 -10.31
CA SER A 327 8.67 11.60 -10.56
C SER A 327 8.62 12.10 -12.00
N ASN A 328 8.82 13.40 -12.18
CA ASN A 328 8.92 14.03 -13.50
C ASN A 328 10.27 13.76 -14.19
N ALA A 329 11.24 13.16 -13.48
CA ALA A 329 12.56 12.84 -14.01
C ALA A 329 12.61 11.51 -14.81
N PHE A 330 11.58 10.65 -14.75
CA PHE A 330 11.61 9.27 -15.24
C PHE A 330 10.41 8.79 -16.09
#